data_AF-A0A6N7FCN2-F1
#
_entry.id   AF-A0A6N7FCN2-F1
#
_cell.length_a   1.000
_cell.length_b   1.000
_cell.length_c   1.000
_cell.angle_alpha   90.00
_cell.angle_beta   90.00
_cell.angle_gamma   90.00
#
_symmetry.space_group_name_H-M   'P 1'
#
loop_
_entity.id
_entity.type
_entity.pdbx_description
1 polymer ?
#
loop_
_entity_poly.entity_id
_entity_poly.type
_entity_poly.pdbx_seq_one_letter_code
_entity_poly.pdbx_strand_id
1 'polypeptide(L)'
;MADIDMKLTVNGRAVNRPAGAHMRLLDYLRETLNLTGTKEGCGAGECGTCSVFVDGVLMKSCLVPVAKAQGAEIQTVEGLAPRGELTAMQKAFHKTGASQCGYCIPGMVMAATATLRRNPRAGLEEIKEGLGGNICRCTGYQKIFEAVELARDVMNGTAPQSALDEDAAGASFIGANVRRIDAPAKVSGALRYAGDMTATGMLHMQVLRSPVPHARIVELDTSEAEAMPGVEAVVTYRDVPGEDGFGVFVHDQPIIARDKVRFVGEAICAVAAESERIAREAVKKIRLRLEELPAVFDAEAAMRPGAPVLHDYAADNLVFHVPIRVGDVDAGFAEADLIVEETYETQAIEHAYLEPEAGLAYMEADGTVCIHSPSQNITHHRHMLSRILALPVNRIRMVMSPVGGGFGGKEDMHYQGFMALAAMKTGMPVRYVFTREESILASAKRHPFRTRYRMGLKRDGRIVATEMHMVADGGAYGCSTEGVMRKGAILAAGPYAIPNVKIDAIGVYTNNTPSGAMRSFGALQSEFATECTLDIAAGKLGLDPFEIRRINAMRDGATTHTKQKLGSVSLMQVLEGAEKASGWEPGAPAVRGPVRGDLHGPGNRAPCSLGARLQGPGEKPPAGREVA
;
A
#
# COMPACT_ATOMS: atom_id res chain seq x y z
N MET A 1 -3.75 3.41 -36.19
CA MET A 1 -5.11 2.85 -36.40
C MET A 1 -6.07 4.02 -36.54
N ALA A 2 -7.10 3.90 -37.37
CA ALA A 2 -8.07 4.97 -37.57
C ALA A 2 -8.94 5.17 -36.31
N ASP A 3 -9.29 6.42 -36.05
CA ASP A 3 -10.32 6.76 -35.07
C ASP A 3 -11.70 6.30 -35.59
N ILE A 4 -12.57 5.92 -34.66
CA ILE A 4 -13.96 5.54 -34.93
C ILE A 4 -14.92 6.59 -34.35
N ASP A 5 -16.03 6.85 -35.03
CA ASP A 5 -17.13 7.68 -34.51
C ASP A 5 -17.94 6.84 -33.52
N MET A 6 -17.60 6.95 -32.23
CA MET A 6 -18.11 6.09 -31.18
C MET A 6 -19.49 6.58 -30.72
N LYS A 7 -20.51 5.74 -30.94
CA LYS A 7 -21.91 6.02 -30.57
C LYS A 7 -22.38 5.05 -29.52
N LEU A 8 -22.82 5.55 -28.37
CA LEU A 8 -23.36 4.75 -27.28
C LEU A 8 -24.24 5.62 -26.37
N THR A 9 -24.92 5.00 -25.41
CA THR A 9 -25.64 5.71 -24.36
C THR A 9 -24.84 5.60 -23.07
N VAL A 10 -24.51 6.72 -22.41
CA VAL A 10 -23.81 6.73 -21.12
C VAL A 10 -24.67 7.42 -20.07
N ASN A 11 -25.00 6.71 -18.99
CA ASN A 11 -25.83 7.21 -17.89
C ASN A 11 -27.15 7.84 -18.41
N GLY A 12 -27.79 7.18 -19.38
CA GLY A 12 -29.04 7.63 -20.02
C GLY A 12 -28.90 8.75 -21.06
N ARG A 13 -27.68 9.15 -21.42
CA ARG A 13 -27.43 10.21 -22.43
C ARG A 13 -26.75 9.64 -23.66
N ALA A 14 -27.27 9.97 -24.85
CA ALA A 14 -26.60 9.64 -26.11
C ALA A 14 -25.25 10.38 -26.22
N VAL A 15 -24.19 9.64 -26.56
CA VAL A 15 -22.83 10.15 -26.76
C VAL A 15 -22.41 9.85 -28.19
N ASN A 16 -21.87 10.87 -28.87
CA ASN A 16 -21.17 10.72 -30.14
C ASN A 16 -19.83 11.47 -30.11
N ARG A 17 -18.72 10.73 -29.99
CA ARG A 17 -17.35 11.27 -29.90
C ARG A 17 -16.35 10.35 -30.59
N PRO A 18 -15.25 10.88 -31.14
CA PRO A 18 -14.19 10.05 -31.68
C PRO A 18 -13.52 9.22 -30.57
N ALA A 19 -13.11 8.01 -30.92
CA ALA A 19 -12.29 7.15 -30.06
C ALA A 19 -11.27 6.38 -30.90
N GLY A 20 -10.06 6.18 -30.38
CA GLY A 20 -9.13 5.23 -30.97
C GLY A 20 -9.67 3.81 -30.79
N ALA A 21 -9.76 3.01 -31.86
CA ALA A 21 -10.36 1.67 -31.80
C ALA A 21 -9.71 0.70 -30.79
N HIS A 22 -8.45 0.97 -30.41
CA HIS A 22 -7.64 0.20 -29.47
C HIS A 22 -7.79 0.66 -28.01
N MET A 23 -8.44 1.81 -27.75
CA MET A 23 -8.62 2.32 -26.39
C MET A 23 -9.46 1.36 -25.56
N ARG A 24 -9.18 1.30 -24.25
CA ARG A 24 -10.05 0.61 -23.31
C ARG A 24 -11.30 1.47 -23.09
N LEU A 25 -12.43 0.84 -22.80
CA LEU A 25 -13.65 1.54 -22.39
C LEU A 25 -13.39 2.41 -21.16
N LEU A 26 -12.52 1.95 -20.25
CA LEU A 26 -12.05 2.73 -19.10
C LEU A 26 -11.45 4.08 -19.52
N ASP A 27 -10.51 4.07 -20.46
CA ASP A 27 -9.80 5.26 -20.93
C ASP A 27 -10.77 6.23 -21.60
N TYR A 28 -11.70 5.70 -22.41
CA TYR A 28 -12.71 6.52 -23.07
C TYR A 28 -13.65 7.19 -22.06
N LEU A 29 -14.12 6.46 -21.05
CA LEU A 29 -14.97 7.02 -19.99
C LEU A 29 -14.23 8.12 -19.20
N ARG A 30 -12.97 7.88 -18.85
CA ARG A 30 -12.19 8.78 -17.99
C ARG A 30 -11.63 9.97 -18.75
N GLU A 31 -10.91 9.73 -19.83
CA GLU A 31 -10.11 10.75 -20.53
C GLU A 31 -10.94 11.48 -21.60
N THR A 32 -11.89 10.81 -22.27
CA THR A 32 -12.74 11.45 -23.29
C THR A 32 -14.03 12.04 -22.70
N LEU A 33 -14.70 11.31 -21.79
CA LEU A 33 -15.99 11.73 -21.22
C LEU A 33 -15.89 12.37 -19.83
N ASN A 34 -14.70 12.39 -19.22
CA ASN A 34 -14.46 12.96 -17.88
C ASN A 34 -15.31 12.31 -16.77
N LEU A 35 -15.66 11.02 -16.94
CA LEU A 35 -16.36 10.19 -15.95
C LEU A 35 -15.33 9.42 -15.12
N THR A 36 -14.70 10.14 -14.21
CA THR A 36 -13.57 9.67 -13.40
C THR A 36 -13.99 8.82 -12.20
N GLY A 37 -15.28 8.61 -11.95
CA GLY A 37 -15.76 7.71 -10.88
C GLY A 37 -15.37 6.26 -11.12
N THR A 38 -15.20 5.87 -12.38
CA THR A 38 -14.60 4.60 -12.78
C THR A 38 -13.07 4.70 -12.62
N LYS A 39 -12.49 3.95 -11.67
CA LYS A 39 -11.08 4.12 -11.26
C LYS A 39 -10.15 3.09 -11.89
N GLU A 40 -8.95 3.52 -12.29
CA GLU A 40 -7.90 2.64 -12.77
C GLU A 40 -6.99 2.15 -11.62
N GLY A 41 -7.13 0.89 -11.23
CA GLY A 41 -6.30 0.30 -10.18
C GLY A 41 -5.19 -0.63 -10.67
N CYS A 42 -5.59 -1.79 -11.23
CA CYS A 42 -4.64 -2.81 -11.69
C CYS A 42 -4.37 -2.77 -13.21
N GLY A 43 -5.26 -2.17 -14.01
CA GLY A 43 -5.21 -2.26 -15.48
C GLY A 43 -5.47 -3.65 -16.09
N ALA A 44 -5.35 -4.73 -15.29
CA ALA A 44 -5.44 -6.13 -15.73
C ALA A 44 -6.75 -6.86 -15.39
N GLY A 45 -7.80 -6.15 -14.95
CA GLY A 45 -9.08 -6.78 -14.62
C GLY A 45 -9.10 -7.63 -13.35
N GLU A 46 -8.20 -7.40 -12.39
CA GLU A 46 -8.19 -8.14 -11.12
C GLU A 46 -8.92 -7.41 -9.98
N CYS A 47 -8.76 -6.09 -9.88
CA CYS A 47 -9.16 -5.35 -8.67
C CYS A 47 -10.61 -4.85 -8.64
N GLY A 48 -11.32 -4.81 -9.77
CA GLY A 48 -12.72 -4.38 -9.85
C GLY A 48 -13.00 -2.88 -9.61
N THR A 49 -11.97 -2.03 -9.50
CA THR A 49 -12.16 -0.57 -9.30
C THR A 49 -12.79 0.13 -10.51
N CYS A 50 -12.69 -0.51 -11.68
CA CYS A 50 -13.16 -0.02 -12.97
C CYS A 50 -14.53 -0.60 -13.39
N SER A 51 -15.25 -1.20 -12.45
CA SER A 51 -16.51 -1.89 -12.75
C SER A 51 -17.60 -0.91 -13.21
N VAL A 52 -18.23 -1.23 -14.34
CA VAL A 52 -19.35 -0.50 -14.95
C VAL A 52 -20.40 -1.50 -15.43
N PHE A 53 -21.64 -1.06 -15.65
CA PHE A 53 -22.61 -1.87 -16.39
C PHE A 53 -22.47 -1.60 -17.89
N VAL A 54 -22.42 -2.66 -18.69
CA VAL A 54 -22.53 -2.65 -20.16
C VAL A 54 -23.77 -3.47 -20.49
N ASP A 55 -24.81 -2.85 -21.04
CA ASP A 55 -26.11 -3.46 -21.31
C ASP A 55 -26.68 -4.20 -20.08
N GLY A 56 -26.54 -3.58 -18.90
CA GLY A 56 -26.98 -4.13 -17.61
C GLY A 56 -26.06 -5.18 -16.99
N VAL A 57 -25.01 -5.64 -17.69
CA VAL A 57 -24.04 -6.62 -17.20
C VAL A 57 -22.84 -5.93 -16.56
N LEU A 58 -22.47 -6.33 -15.33
CA LEU A 58 -21.30 -5.78 -14.65
C LEU A 58 -20.01 -6.26 -15.33
N MET A 59 -19.21 -5.32 -15.84
CA MET A 59 -18.00 -5.57 -16.61
C MET A 59 -16.83 -4.74 -16.07
N LYS A 60 -15.63 -5.29 -16.17
CA LYS A 60 -14.38 -4.59 -15.86
C LYS A 60 -13.95 -3.77 -17.08
N SER A 61 -14.22 -2.47 -17.08
CA SER A 61 -14.02 -1.61 -18.27
C SER A 61 -12.58 -1.55 -18.78
N CYS A 62 -11.57 -1.85 -17.94
CA CYS A 62 -10.17 -1.95 -18.39
C CYS A 62 -9.92 -3.11 -19.37
N LEU A 63 -10.77 -4.13 -19.41
CA LEU A 63 -10.64 -5.28 -20.32
C LEU A 63 -11.52 -5.18 -21.56
N VAL A 64 -12.34 -4.12 -21.68
CA VAL A 64 -13.28 -3.97 -22.79
C VAL A 64 -12.69 -3.00 -23.81
N PRO A 65 -12.35 -3.44 -25.04
CA PRO A 65 -12.01 -2.51 -26.12
C PRO A 65 -13.20 -1.60 -26.42
N VAL A 66 -12.99 -0.29 -26.51
CA VAL A 66 -14.07 0.69 -26.69
C VAL A 66 -14.91 0.39 -27.93
N ALA A 67 -14.29 -0.06 -29.02
CA ALA A 67 -14.98 -0.42 -30.25
C ALA A 67 -16.06 -1.50 -30.08
N LYS A 68 -15.94 -2.37 -29.06
CA LYS A 68 -16.95 -3.39 -28.74
C LYS A 68 -18.17 -2.83 -28.01
N ALA A 69 -18.10 -1.60 -27.49
CA ALA A 69 -19.21 -0.94 -26.81
C ALA A 69 -20.10 -0.12 -27.77
N GLN A 70 -19.94 -0.28 -29.09
CA GLN A 70 -20.69 0.48 -30.08
C GLN A 70 -22.19 0.15 -29.95
N GLY A 71 -23.00 1.19 -29.78
CA GLY A 71 -24.44 1.08 -29.58
C GLY A 71 -24.88 0.63 -28.18
N ALA A 72 -23.94 0.28 -27.30
CA ALA A 72 -24.24 -0.23 -25.97
C ALA A 72 -24.77 0.85 -25.02
N GLU A 73 -25.47 0.42 -23.97
CA GLU A 73 -25.82 1.24 -22.81
C GLU A 73 -24.80 1.04 -21.68
N ILE A 74 -24.10 2.11 -21.33
CA ILE A 74 -23.11 2.14 -20.25
C ILE A 74 -23.68 2.87 -19.04
N GLN A 75 -23.67 2.23 -17.88
CA GLN A 75 -23.95 2.89 -16.60
C GLN A 75 -22.71 2.82 -15.70
N THR A 76 -22.24 3.99 -15.30
CA THR A 76 -21.12 4.20 -14.36
C THR A 76 -21.66 4.51 -12.96
N VAL A 77 -20.79 4.66 -11.96
CA VAL A 77 -21.21 5.04 -10.60
C VAL A 77 -21.94 6.38 -10.58
N GLU A 78 -21.55 7.30 -11.46
CA GLU A 78 -22.17 8.62 -11.64
C GLU A 78 -23.61 8.54 -12.14
N GLY A 79 -23.97 7.43 -12.79
CA GLY A 79 -25.31 7.16 -13.32
C GLY A 79 -26.24 6.41 -12.37
N LEU A 80 -25.80 6.08 -11.15
CA LEU A 80 -26.64 5.34 -10.18
C LEU A 80 -27.69 6.23 -9.51
N ALA A 81 -27.41 7.52 -9.33
CA ALA A 81 -28.29 8.49 -8.70
C ALA A 81 -28.25 9.84 -9.44
N PRO A 82 -29.32 10.66 -9.35
CA PRO A 82 -29.27 12.05 -9.77
C PRO A 82 -28.14 12.82 -9.09
N ARG A 83 -27.66 13.89 -9.75
CA ARG A 83 -26.58 14.72 -9.21
C ARG A 83 -27.01 15.34 -7.86
N GLY A 84 -26.19 15.13 -6.83
CA GLY A 84 -26.43 15.64 -5.47
C GLY A 84 -27.19 14.66 -4.58
N GLU A 85 -27.67 13.54 -5.14
CA GLU A 85 -28.35 12.48 -4.40
C GLU A 85 -27.48 11.23 -4.30
N LEU A 86 -27.86 10.33 -3.40
CA LEU A 86 -27.22 9.02 -3.20
C LEU A 86 -28.29 7.93 -3.16
N THR A 87 -28.01 6.81 -3.81
CA THR A 87 -28.81 5.59 -3.69
C THR A 87 -28.78 5.02 -2.26
N ALA A 88 -29.73 4.12 -1.94
CA ALA A 88 -29.70 3.38 -0.66
C ALA A 88 -28.36 2.64 -0.45
N MET A 89 -27.80 2.06 -1.52
CA MET A 89 -26.49 1.41 -1.48
C MET A 89 -25.37 2.38 -1.09
N GLN A 90 -25.30 3.55 -1.75
CA GLN A 90 -24.28 4.56 -1.46
C GLN A 90 -24.41 5.13 -0.04
N LYS A 91 -25.64 5.37 0.42
CA LYS A 91 -25.92 5.80 1.79
C LYS A 91 -25.53 4.74 2.81
N ALA A 92 -25.77 3.45 2.53
CA ALA A 92 -25.36 2.37 3.42
C ALA A 92 -23.83 2.27 3.54
N PHE A 93 -23.10 2.36 2.43
CA PHE A 93 -21.63 2.39 2.45
C PHE A 93 -21.07 3.58 3.24
N HIS A 94 -21.74 4.71 3.16
CA HIS A 94 -21.43 5.89 3.97
C HIS A 94 -21.70 5.63 5.46
N LYS A 95 -22.91 5.18 5.79
CA LYS A 95 -23.41 4.93 7.15
C LYS A 95 -22.54 3.94 7.94
N THR A 96 -22.13 2.83 7.33
CA THR A 96 -21.38 1.78 8.04
C THR A 96 -19.88 2.06 8.15
N GLY A 97 -19.39 3.15 7.54
CA GLY A 97 -17.96 3.43 7.44
C GLY A 97 -17.21 2.47 6.51
N ALA A 98 -17.91 1.89 5.52
CA ALA A 98 -17.32 1.00 4.51
C ALA A 98 -16.29 1.69 3.61
N SER A 99 -16.21 3.02 3.66
CA SER A 99 -15.28 3.85 2.89
C SER A 99 -14.15 4.42 3.75
N GLN A 100 -12.91 3.97 3.50
CA GLN A 100 -11.68 4.56 4.06
C GLN A 100 -10.99 5.47 3.04
N CYS A 101 -10.02 4.95 2.26
CA CYS A 101 -9.37 5.74 1.21
C CYS A 101 -10.38 6.15 0.13
N GLY A 102 -11.36 5.28 -0.16
CA GLY A 102 -12.43 5.53 -1.11
C GLY A 102 -12.17 5.03 -2.54
N TYR A 103 -10.95 4.60 -2.87
CA TYR A 103 -10.57 4.34 -4.27
C TYR A 103 -11.31 3.16 -4.90
N CYS A 104 -11.52 2.06 -4.16
CA CYS A 104 -12.32 0.93 -4.65
C CYS A 104 -13.83 1.15 -4.58
N ILE A 105 -14.29 2.14 -3.82
CA ILE A 105 -15.67 2.20 -3.38
C ILE A 105 -16.64 2.37 -4.56
N PRO A 106 -16.36 3.17 -5.60
CA PRO A 106 -17.16 3.17 -6.81
C PRO A 106 -17.40 1.78 -7.40
N GLY A 107 -16.33 1.02 -7.67
CA GLY A 107 -16.44 -0.35 -8.18
C GLY A 107 -17.18 -1.28 -7.22
N MET A 108 -16.93 -1.15 -5.91
CA MET A 108 -17.59 -1.94 -4.86
C MET A 108 -19.10 -1.69 -4.81
N VAL A 109 -19.53 -0.43 -4.92
CA VAL A 109 -20.94 -0.04 -5.03
C VAL A 109 -21.55 -0.64 -6.29
N MET A 110 -20.86 -0.58 -7.44
CA MET A 110 -21.35 -1.17 -8.69
C MET A 110 -21.56 -2.68 -8.56
N ALA A 111 -20.62 -3.41 -7.96
CA ALA A 111 -20.76 -4.87 -7.75
C ALA A 111 -21.84 -5.23 -6.72
N ALA A 112 -21.96 -4.47 -5.64
CA ALA A 112 -23.05 -4.63 -4.68
C ALA A 112 -24.41 -4.40 -5.33
N THR A 113 -24.54 -3.34 -6.14
CA THR A 113 -25.74 -3.06 -6.93
C THR A 113 -26.05 -4.17 -7.92
N ALA A 114 -25.04 -4.71 -8.63
CA ALA A 114 -25.23 -5.85 -9.53
C ALA A 114 -25.77 -7.08 -8.78
N THR A 115 -25.24 -7.33 -7.59
CA THR A 115 -25.62 -8.46 -6.73
C THR A 115 -27.09 -8.36 -6.32
N LEU A 116 -27.52 -7.20 -5.82
CA LEU A 116 -28.92 -6.99 -5.39
C LEU A 116 -29.90 -6.82 -6.56
N ARG A 117 -29.46 -6.37 -7.74
CA ARG A 117 -30.29 -6.41 -8.96
C ARG A 117 -30.59 -7.85 -9.38
N ARG A 118 -29.62 -8.77 -9.22
CA ARG A 118 -29.79 -10.19 -9.54
C ARG A 118 -30.62 -10.93 -8.49
N ASN A 119 -30.37 -10.68 -7.20
CA ASN A 119 -31.13 -11.23 -6.09
C ASN A 119 -31.38 -10.15 -5.03
N PRO A 120 -32.57 -9.51 -5.01
CA PRO A 120 -32.91 -8.48 -4.04
C PRO A 120 -32.87 -8.95 -2.59
N ARG A 121 -32.88 -10.27 -2.33
CA ARG A 121 -32.82 -10.87 -0.99
C ARG A 121 -31.54 -11.67 -0.74
N ALA A 122 -30.45 -11.33 -1.45
CA ALA A 122 -29.17 -12.03 -1.34
C ALA A 122 -28.70 -12.20 0.12
N GLY A 123 -28.35 -13.41 0.51
CA GLY A 123 -27.73 -13.71 1.80
C GLY A 123 -26.25 -13.29 1.86
N LEU A 124 -25.63 -13.38 3.04
CA LEU A 124 -24.23 -12.97 3.23
C LEU A 124 -23.25 -13.67 2.27
N GLU A 125 -23.41 -14.98 2.05
CA GLU A 125 -22.52 -15.73 1.14
C GLU A 125 -22.70 -15.31 -0.32
N GLU A 126 -23.94 -15.03 -0.76
CA GLU A 126 -24.19 -14.49 -2.10
C GLU A 126 -23.64 -13.08 -2.28
N ILE A 127 -23.66 -12.27 -1.21
CA ILE A 127 -23.03 -10.94 -1.18
C ILE A 127 -21.52 -11.07 -1.32
N LYS A 128 -20.88 -11.96 -0.55
CA LYS A 128 -19.43 -12.22 -0.66
C LYS A 128 -19.05 -12.66 -2.06
N GLU A 129 -19.80 -13.59 -2.64
CA GLU A 129 -19.58 -14.08 -4.01
C GLU A 129 -19.79 -12.97 -5.05
N GLY A 130 -20.85 -12.18 -4.91
CA GLY A 130 -21.16 -11.08 -5.83
C GLY A 130 -20.14 -9.93 -5.80
N LEU A 131 -19.44 -9.78 -4.67
CA LEU A 131 -18.29 -8.88 -4.52
C LEU A 131 -16.96 -9.55 -4.89
N GLY A 132 -16.96 -10.84 -5.23
CA GLY A 132 -15.79 -11.56 -5.72
C GLY A 132 -15.19 -10.87 -6.95
N GLY A 133 -13.88 -10.59 -6.91
CA GLY A 133 -13.19 -9.83 -7.95
C GLY A 133 -13.20 -8.31 -7.77
N ASN A 134 -13.73 -7.80 -6.65
CA ASN A 134 -13.58 -6.41 -6.22
C ASN A 134 -12.73 -6.34 -4.94
N ILE A 135 -11.50 -5.84 -5.07
CA ILE A 135 -10.52 -5.86 -4.00
C ILE A 135 -10.64 -4.59 -3.15
N CYS A 136 -10.46 -4.72 -1.83
CA CYS A 136 -10.24 -3.60 -0.92
C CYS A 136 -9.06 -3.87 0.01
N ARG A 137 -8.07 -2.95 0.01
CA ARG A 137 -6.88 -3.05 0.87
C ARG A 137 -7.06 -2.39 2.25
N CYS A 138 -8.11 -1.58 2.45
CA CYS A 138 -8.25 -0.75 3.65
C CYS A 138 -9.15 -1.35 4.73
N THR A 139 -10.29 -1.94 4.35
CA THR A 139 -11.43 -2.14 5.27
C THR A 139 -11.53 -3.54 5.86
N GLY A 140 -10.83 -4.53 5.29
CA GLY A 140 -11.02 -5.93 5.66
C GLY A 140 -12.42 -6.48 5.32
N TYR A 141 -13.16 -5.83 4.41
CA TYR A 141 -14.48 -6.19 3.87
C TYR A 141 -15.67 -6.22 4.82
N GLN A 142 -15.50 -6.40 6.13
CA GLN A 142 -16.63 -6.58 7.04
C GLN A 142 -17.67 -5.45 6.97
N LYS A 143 -17.22 -4.18 7.03
CA LYS A 143 -18.11 -3.02 6.90
C LYS A 143 -18.75 -2.87 5.52
N ILE A 144 -18.13 -3.44 4.49
CA ILE A 144 -18.69 -3.49 3.13
C ILE A 144 -19.86 -4.49 3.11
N PHE A 145 -19.68 -5.68 3.68
CA PHE A 145 -20.79 -6.66 3.76
C PHE A 145 -21.96 -6.11 4.55
N GLU A 146 -21.69 -5.52 5.72
CA GLU A 146 -22.70 -4.85 6.55
C GLU A 146 -23.43 -3.72 5.78
N ALA A 147 -22.73 -3.00 4.89
CA ALA A 147 -23.36 -1.98 4.05
C ALA A 147 -24.32 -2.58 3.02
N VAL A 148 -23.93 -3.69 2.37
CA VAL A 148 -24.78 -4.35 1.37
C VAL A 148 -26.02 -4.96 2.04
N GLU A 149 -25.86 -5.58 3.21
CA GLU A 149 -26.98 -6.10 4.00
C GLU A 149 -27.94 -4.99 4.45
N LEU A 150 -27.41 -3.87 4.96
CA LEU A 150 -28.22 -2.71 5.33
C LEU A 150 -28.99 -2.14 4.13
N ALA A 151 -28.33 -1.99 2.98
CA ALA A 151 -28.99 -1.52 1.76
C ALA A 151 -30.08 -2.50 1.31
N ARG A 152 -29.80 -3.80 1.31
CA ARG A 152 -30.78 -4.86 1.02
C ARG A 152 -32.00 -4.75 1.93
N ASP A 153 -31.78 -4.62 3.24
CA ASP A 153 -32.86 -4.62 4.23
C ASP A 153 -33.75 -3.39 4.09
N VAL A 154 -33.15 -2.21 3.85
CA VAL A 154 -33.90 -0.98 3.59
C VAL A 154 -34.66 -1.04 2.26
N MET A 155 -34.05 -1.59 1.20
CA MET A 155 -34.69 -1.74 -0.11
C MET A 155 -35.88 -2.71 -0.08
N ASN A 156 -35.86 -3.72 0.80
CA ASN A 156 -36.96 -4.67 0.97
C ASN A 156 -37.98 -4.26 2.06
N GLY A 157 -37.76 -3.13 2.74
CA GLY A 157 -38.63 -2.65 3.81
C GLY A 157 -38.54 -3.45 5.12
N THR A 158 -37.51 -4.30 5.29
CA THR A 158 -37.24 -4.99 6.57
C THR A 158 -36.53 -4.06 7.56
N ALA A 159 -35.88 -3.01 7.07
CA ALA A 159 -35.38 -1.89 7.86
C ALA A 159 -36.01 -0.56 7.37
N PRO A 160 -36.23 0.43 8.25
CA PRO A 160 -36.77 1.72 7.84
C PRO A 160 -35.72 2.54 7.05
N GLN A 161 -36.17 3.47 6.20
CA GLN A 161 -35.28 4.38 5.46
C GLN A 161 -34.34 5.17 6.39
N SER A 162 -34.80 5.50 7.60
CA SER A 162 -34.00 6.21 8.61
C SER A 162 -32.80 5.42 9.13
N ALA A 163 -32.73 4.10 8.88
CA ALA A 163 -31.53 3.32 9.19
C ALA A 163 -30.29 3.75 8.38
N LEU A 164 -30.51 4.45 7.26
CA LEU A 164 -29.45 5.04 6.43
C LEU A 164 -29.05 6.45 6.88
N ASP A 165 -29.79 7.06 7.81
CA ASP A 165 -29.52 8.41 8.27
C ASP A 165 -28.26 8.45 9.13
N GLU A 166 -27.57 9.58 9.12
CA GLU A 166 -26.37 9.79 9.93
C GLU A 166 -26.70 9.72 11.42
N ASP A 167 -25.80 9.13 12.22
CA ASP A 167 -25.99 9.14 13.67
C ASP A 167 -25.84 10.59 14.17
N ALA A 168 -26.80 11.04 14.98
CA ALA A 168 -26.68 12.33 15.65
C ALA A 168 -25.50 12.27 16.63
N ALA A 169 -24.55 13.20 16.50
CA ALA A 169 -23.58 13.41 17.58
C ALA A 169 -24.34 13.88 18.82
N GLY A 170 -24.09 13.26 19.97
CA GLY A 170 -24.57 13.76 21.25
C GLY A 170 -23.87 15.06 21.66
N ALA A 171 -23.65 15.25 22.96
CA ALA A 171 -22.91 16.42 23.45
C ALA A 171 -21.43 16.48 22.99
N SER A 172 -20.86 15.36 22.50
CA SER A 172 -19.47 15.27 22.06
C SER A 172 -19.35 14.49 20.74
N PHE A 173 -18.43 14.95 19.89
CA PHE A 173 -18.01 14.26 18.68
C PHE A 173 -16.90 13.22 18.94
N ILE A 174 -16.18 13.32 20.07
CA ILE A 174 -15.09 12.40 20.40
C ILE A 174 -15.69 11.04 20.82
N GLY A 175 -15.31 9.98 20.12
CA GLY A 175 -15.82 8.62 20.32
C GLY A 175 -17.16 8.33 19.64
N ALA A 176 -17.78 9.33 18.99
CA ALA A 176 -19.03 9.16 18.27
C ALA A 176 -18.81 8.70 16.81
N ASN A 177 -19.74 7.90 16.28
CA ASN A 177 -19.74 7.47 14.88
C ASN A 177 -20.35 8.55 13.98
N VAL A 178 -19.57 9.60 13.69
CA VAL A 178 -20.06 10.76 12.95
C VAL A 178 -19.67 10.73 11.47
N ARG A 179 -20.37 11.55 10.69
CA ARG A 179 -20.14 11.71 9.25
C ARG A 179 -18.68 11.98 8.92
N ARG A 180 -18.13 11.20 7.98
CA ARG A 180 -16.91 11.57 7.25
C ARG A 180 -17.24 12.54 6.12
N ILE A 181 -16.61 13.72 6.15
CA ILE A 181 -16.90 14.84 5.23
C ILE A 181 -16.72 14.43 3.76
N ASP A 182 -15.72 13.60 3.47
CA ASP A 182 -15.36 13.18 2.11
C ASP A 182 -16.09 11.92 1.61
N ALA A 183 -16.85 11.23 2.49
CA ALA A 183 -17.47 9.96 2.16
C ALA A 183 -18.53 10.05 1.02
N PRO A 184 -19.42 11.07 0.95
CA PRO A 184 -20.34 11.23 -0.17
C PRO A 184 -19.64 11.29 -1.54
N ALA A 185 -18.51 11.99 -1.63
CA ALA A 185 -17.72 12.09 -2.85
C ALA A 185 -17.04 10.75 -3.21
N LYS A 186 -16.67 9.94 -2.22
CA LYS A 186 -16.09 8.60 -2.44
C LYS A 186 -17.11 7.60 -2.97
N VAL A 187 -18.32 7.55 -2.38
CA VAL A 187 -19.36 6.58 -2.78
C VAL A 187 -20.04 6.93 -4.11
N SER A 188 -20.02 8.20 -4.50
CA SER A 188 -20.53 8.68 -5.80
C SER A 188 -19.48 8.69 -6.91
N GLY A 189 -18.21 8.43 -6.59
CA GLY A 189 -17.10 8.56 -7.54
C GLY A 189 -16.68 10.01 -7.84
N ALA A 190 -17.31 11.01 -7.23
CA ALA A 190 -17.02 12.43 -7.46
C ALA A 190 -15.69 12.90 -6.86
N LEU A 191 -15.09 12.16 -5.92
CA LEU A 191 -13.77 12.49 -5.38
C LEU A 191 -12.70 12.25 -6.44
N ARG A 192 -11.93 13.32 -6.75
CA ARG A 192 -10.83 13.29 -7.71
C ARG A 192 -9.51 12.96 -7.02
N TYR A 193 -8.88 11.87 -7.44
CA TYR A 193 -7.52 11.48 -7.08
C TYR A 193 -6.52 12.10 -8.06
N ALA A 194 -5.22 12.02 -7.79
CA ALA A 194 -4.21 12.62 -8.67
C ALA A 194 -4.28 12.10 -10.11
N GLY A 195 -4.49 10.79 -10.29
CA GLY A 195 -4.66 10.18 -11.62
C GLY A 195 -5.95 10.60 -12.35
N ASP A 196 -6.90 11.26 -11.67
CA ASP A 196 -8.12 11.79 -12.27
C ASP A 196 -7.98 13.26 -12.71
N MET A 197 -6.87 13.92 -12.36
CA MET A 197 -6.67 15.33 -12.65
C MET A 197 -6.35 15.55 -14.13
N THR A 198 -6.83 16.66 -14.67
CA THR A 198 -6.61 17.11 -16.05
C THR A 198 -6.29 18.59 -16.06
N ALA A 199 -5.51 19.03 -17.05
CA ALA A 199 -5.20 20.43 -17.30
C ALA A 199 -5.13 20.70 -18.81
N THR A 200 -5.36 21.94 -19.21
CA THR A 200 -5.25 22.35 -20.62
C THR A 200 -3.79 22.25 -21.08
N GLY A 201 -3.56 21.62 -22.23
CA GLY A 201 -2.20 21.40 -22.75
C GLY A 201 -1.37 20.43 -21.90
N MET A 202 -2.01 19.61 -21.07
CA MET A 202 -1.30 18.66 -20.21
C MET A 202 -0.55 17.61 -21.02
N LEU A 203 0.71 17.39 -20.65
CA LEU A 203 1.57 16.33 -21.15
C LEU A 203 1.44 15.07 -20.28
N HIS A 204 1.68 13.93 -20.91
CA HIS A 204 1.67 12.62 -20.31
C HIS A 204 3.11 12.09 -20.24
N MET A 205 3.51 11.64 -19.06
CA MET A 205 4.84 11.14 -18.83
C MET A 205 4.92 9.61 -18.91
N GLN A 206 6.04 9.10 -19.44
CA GLN A 206 6.47 7.71 -19.32
C GLN A 206 7.95 7.65 -18.94
N VAL A 207 8.32 6.70 -18.09
CA VAL A 207 9.69 6.54 -17.59
C VAL A 207 10.34 5.28 -18.18
N LEU A 208 11.56 5.44 -18.70
CA LEU A 208 12.48 4.34 -18.99
C LEU A 208 13.11 3.88 -17.68
N ARG A 209 12.97 2.59 -17.37
CA ARG A 209 13.44 1.99 -16.12
C ARG A 209 14.50 0.92 -16.38
N SER A 210 15.38 0.71 -15.40
CA SER A 210 16.42 -0.30 -15.49
C SER A 210 15.82 -1.71 -15.57
N PRO A 211 16.21 -2.54 -16.55
CA PRO A 211 15.85 -3.96 -16.60
C PRO A 211 16.79 -4.83 -15.75
N VAL A 212 17.89 -4.29 -15.25
CA VAL A 212 18.95 -5.04 -14.53
C VAL A 212 19.21 -4.47 -13.13
N PRO A 213 19.65 -5.31 -12.18
CA PRO A 213 19.80 -4.91 -10.78
C PRO A 213 21.06 -4.09 -10.50
N HIS A 214 22.12 -4.21 -11.29
CA HIS A 214 23.33 -3.41 -11.09
C HIS A 214 24.10 -3.27 -12.40
N ALA A 215 24.25 -2.04 -12.90
CA ALA A 215 25.01 -1.79 -14.11
C ALA A 215 25.52 -0.36 -14.17
N ARG A 216 26.64 -0.14 -14.88
CA ARG A 216 27.09 1.18 -15.30
C ARG A 216 26.31 1.61 -16.54
N ILE A 217 25.85 2.86 -16.57
CA ILE A 217 25.25 3.47 -17.75
C ILE A 217 26.40 3.93 -18.66
N VAL A 218 26.68 3.17 -19.73
CA VAL A 218 27.76 3.47 -20.68
C VAL A 218 27.29 4.45 -21.76
N GLU A 219 26.01 4.35 -22.12
CA GLU A 219 25.40 5.18 -23.16
C GLU A 219 23.93 5.43 -22.83
N LEU A 220 23.53 6.69 -22.93
CA LEU A 220 22.14 7.14 -22.86
C LEU A 220 21.95 8.21 -23.93
N ASP A 221 21.44 7.78 -25.08
CA ASP A 221 21.12 8.65 -26.22
C ASP A 221 19.60 8.77 -26.38
N THR A 222 19.12 10.01 -26.19
CA THR A 222 17.71 10.40 -26.22
C THR A 222 17.32 11.07 -27.54
N SER A 223 18.24 11.27 -28.49
CA SER A 223 18.01 12.15 -29.63
C SER A 223 16.87 11.71 -30.54
N GLU A 224 16.71 10.39 -30.74
CA GLU A 224 15.61 9.84 -31.55
C GLU A 224 14.25 10.05 -30.88
N ALA A 225 14.18 9.95 -29.54
CA ALA A 225 12.97 10.20 -28.77
C ALA A 225 12.61 11.69 -28.75
N GLU A 226 13.60 12.56 -28.56
CA GLU A 226 13.43 14.03 -28.58
C GLU A 226 12.94 14.54 -29.94
N ALA A 227 13.34 13.91 -31.05
CA ALA A 227 12.93 14.29 -32.39
C ALA A 227 11.52 13.78 -32.77
N MET A 228 10.86 12.97 -31.94
CA MET A 228 9.54 12.43 -32.25
C MET A 228 8.45 13.51 -32.16
N PRO A 229 7.54 13.62 -33.16
CA PRO A 229 6.40 14.52 -33.09
C PRO A 229 5.54 14.29 -31.84
N GLY A 230 5.25 15.37 -31.12
CA GLY A 230 4.46 15.39 -29.89
C GLY A 230 5.25 15.03 -28.63
N VAL A 231 6.58 14.82 -28.71
CA VAL A 231 7.46 14.78 -27.53
C VAL A 231 7.92 16.21 -27.23
N GLU A 232 7.62 16.68 -26.01
CA GLU A 232 7.91 18.07 -25.61
C GLU A 232 9.10 18.16 -24.64
N ALA A 233 9.37 17.09 -23.89
CA ALA A 233 10.56 17.01 -23.06
C ALA A 233 11.04 15.59 -22.84
N VAL A 234 12.37 15.45 -22.82
CA VAL A 234 13.05 14.31 -22.22
C VAL A 234 13.86 14.85 -21.03
N VAL A 235 13.73 14.18 -19.89
CA VAL A 235 14.37 14.52 -18.61
C VAL A 235 15.31 13.38 -18.21
N THR A 236 16.56 13.74 -17.94
CA THR A 236 17.64 12.86 -17.48
C THR A 236 18.27 13.44 -16.21
N TYR A 237 19.25 12.75 -15.65
CA TYR A 237 20.05 13.29 -14.54
C TYR A 237 20.74 14.62 -14.87
N ARG A 238 20.94 14.94 -16.16
CA ARG A 238 21.62 16.17 -16.61
C ARG A 238 20.74 17.41 -16.45
N ASP A 239 19.44 17.23 -16.33
CA ASP A 239 18.47 18.31 -16.17
C ASP A 239 18.32 18.76 -14.70
N VAL A 240 18.99 18.10 -13.74
CA VAL A 240 18.93 18.46 -12.32
C VAL A 240 19.80 19.71 -12.07
N PRO A 241 19.20 20.88 -11.73
CA PRO A 241 19.96 22.12 -11.57
C PRO A 241 20.66 22.26 -10.22
N GLY A 242 20.19 21.52 -9.19
CA GLY A 242 20.68 21.63 -7.83
C GLY A 242 21.35 20.36 -7.32
N GLU A 243 21.24 20.13 -6.01
CA GLU A 243 21.77 18.95 -5.35
C GLU A 243 20.75 17.81 -5.44
N ASP A 244 21.10 16.79 -6.24
CA ASP A 244 20.29 15.57 -6.37
C ASP A 244 20.42 14.70 -5.11
N GLY A 245 19.44 13.84 -4.88
CA GLY A 245 19.37 12.99 -3.69
C GLY A 245 18.11 13.24 -2.88
N PHE A 246 17.34 12.17 -2.66
CA PHE A 246 16.19 12.15 -1.75
C PHE A 246 16.22 10.90 -0.88
N GLY A 247 15.42 10.94 0.17
CA GLY A 247 15.18 9.86 1.12
C GLY A 247 14.71 10.45 2.45
N VAL A 248 14.26 9.63 3.39
CA VAL A 248 13.69 10.13 4.66
C VAL A 248 14.79 10.49 5.67
N PHE A 249 15.85 9.68 5.73
CA PHE A 249 16.97 9.87 6.66
C PHE A 249 18.30 10.08 5.93
N VAL A 250 18.53 9.30 4.87
CA VAL A 250 19.70 9.40 4.00
C VAL A 250 19.21 9.90 2.64
N HIS A 251 19.81 10.95 2.09
CA HIS A 251 19.42 11.51 0.79
C HIS A 251 20.29 10.93 -0.34
N ASP A 252 20.29 9.60 -0.45
CA ASP A 252 21.20 8.84 -1.32
C ASP A 252 20.59 8.43 -2.66
N GLN A 253 19.26 8.53 -2.81
CA GLN A 253 18.58 8.15 -4.04
C GLN A 253 18.47 9.33 -5.01
N PRO A 254 19.08 9.28 -6.20
CA PRO A 254 18.87 10.31 -7.20
C PRO A 254 17.46 10.21 -7.78
N ILE A 255 16.87 11.32 -8.24
CA ILE A 255 15.55 11.28 -8.89
C ILE A 255 15.59 10.51 -10.22
N ILE A 256 16.75 10.47 -10.88
CA ILE A 256 17.04 9.70 -12.09
C ILE A 256 18.48 9.17 -11.98
N ALA A 257 18.69 7.89 -12.31
CA ALA A 257 20.00 7.25 -12.32
C ALA A 257 21.01 8.02 -13.18
N ARG A 258 22.21 8.23 -12.63
CA ARG A 258 23.29 9.01 -13.25
C ARG A 258 24.32 8.11 -13.93
N ASP A 259 25.19 7.51 -13.12
CA ASP A 259 26.33 6.71 -13.59
C ASP A 259 26.06 5.21 -13.51
N LYS A 260 25.21 4.81 -12.56
CA LYS A 260 24.87 3.42 -12.29
C LYS A 260 23.39 3.29 -11.99
N VAL A 261 22.83 2.14 -12.38
CA VAL A 261 21.57 1.61 -11.86
C VAL A 261 21.90 0.60 -10.76
N ARG A 262 21.13 0.59 -9.67
CA ARG A 262 21.36 -0.17 -8.44
C ARG A 262 20.23 -1.14 -8.10
N PHE A 263 19.11 -1.08 -8.80
CA PHE A 263 18.03 -2.07 -8.74
C PHE A 263 17.21 -2.13 -10.03
N VAL A 264 16.48 -3.23 -10.22
CA VAL A 264 15.50 -3.37 -11.32
C VAL A 264 14.33 -2.42 -11.08
N GLY A 265 14.00 -1.60 -12.07
CA GLY A 265 12.91 -0.61 -11.96
C GLY A 265 13.38 0.83 -11.68
N GLU A 266 14.68 1.04 -11.45
CA GLU A 266 15.26 2.37 -11.25
C GLU A 266 15.03 3.28 -12.45
N ALA A 267 14.61 4.53 -12.22
CA ALA A 267 14.36 5.48 -13.30
C ALA A 267 15.68 5.90 -13.98
N ILE A 268 15.76 5.78 -15.30
CA ILE A 268 16.93 6.16 -16.12
C ILE A 268 16.66 7.44 -16.92
N CYS A 269 15.43 7.60 -17.39
CA CYS A 269 15.02 8.73 -18.21
C CYS A 269 13.49 8.87 -18.17
N ALA A 270 12.97 10.10 -18.20
CA ALA A 270 11.53 10.36 -18.31
C ALA A 270 11.21 11.12 -19.59
N VAL A 271 10.13 10.76 -20.27
CA VAL A 271 9.64 11.43 -21.49
C VAL A 271 8.27 12.01 -21.20
N ALA A 272 8.06 13.28 -21.53
CA ALA A 272 6.77 13.96 -21.49
C ALA A 272 6.30 14.28 -22.92
N ALA A 273 5.09 13.86 -23.27
CA ALA A 273 4.53 13.99 -24.61
C ALA A 273 3.04 14.36 -24.58
N GLU A 274 2.50 14.81 -25.71
CA GLU A 274 1.08 15.21 -25.86
C GLU A 274 0.08 14.07 -25.57
N SER A 275 0.51 12.82 -25.58
CA SER A 275 -0.30 11.67 -25.18
C SER A 275 0.53 10.56 -24.57
N GLU A 276 -0.09 9.73 -23.72
CA GLU A 276 0.56 8.58 -23.10
C GLU A 276 1.12 7.60 -24.15
N ARG A 277 0.41 7.42 -25.27
CA ARG A 277 0.87 6.58 -26.38
C ARG A 277 2.18 7.11 -26.98
N ILE A 278 2.28 8.41 -27.22
CA ILE A 278 3.51 9.01 -27.77
C ILE A 278 4.66 8.86 -26.77
N ALA A 279 4.42 9.13 -25.48
CA ALA A 279 5.44 8.96 -24.43
C ALA A 279 5.96 7.50 -24.36
N ARG A 280 5.05 6.51 -24.43
CA ARG A 280 5.41 5.08 -24.44
C ARG A 280 6.19 4.67 -25.68
N GLU A 281 5.85 5.18 -26.86
CA GLU A 281 6.62 4.90 -28.08
C GLU A 281 7.98 5.60 -28.07
N ALA A 282 8.06 6.82 -27.55
CA ALA A 282 9.30 7.57 -27.45
C ALA A 282 10.32 6.93 -26.51
N VAL A 283 9.89 6.37 -25.38
CA VAL A 283 10.78 5.60 -24.50
C VAL A 283 11.45 4.43 -25.22
N LYS A 284 10.77 3.78 -26.18
CA LYS A 284 11.36 2.68 -26.97
C LYS A 284 12.42 3.15 -27.97
N LYS A 285 12.53 4.46 -28.23
CA LYS A 285 13.51 5.05 -29.15
C LYS A 285 14.79 5.50 -28.44
N ILE A 286 14.82 5.44 -27.11
CA ILE A 286 16.02 5.76 -26.33
C ILE A 286 17.02 4.61 -26.48
N ARG A 287 18.24 4.93 -26.88
CA ARG A 287 19.34 3.96 -26.94
C ARG A 287 20.07 3.96 -25.61
N LEU A 288 19.97 2.82 -24.92
CA LEU A 288 20.57 2.59 -23.62
C LEU A 288 21.56 1.43 -23.70
N ARG A 289 22.82 1.67 -23.31
CA ARG A 289 23.83 0.62 -23.15
C ARG A 289 24.27 0.53 -21.71
N LEU A 290 24.08 -0.65 -21.14
CA LEU A 290 24.44 -0.98 -19.77
C LEU A 290 25.59 -1.98 -19.77
N GLU A 291 26.53 -1.78 -18.85
CA GLU A 291 27.57 -2.75 -18.51
C GLU A 291 27.27 -3.29 -17.12
N GLU A 292 26.84 -4.55 -17.02
CA GLU A 292 26.47 -5.15 -15.74
C GLU A 292 27.64 -5.18 -14.75
N LEU A 293 27.32 -4.93 -13.48
CA LEU A 293 28.26 -4.91 -12.37
C LEU A 293 27.92 -6.04 -11.38
N PRO A 294 28.88 -6.54 -10.59
CA PRO A 294 28.60 -7.50 -9.53
C PRO A 294 27.53 -6.98 -8.56
N ALA A 295 26.52 -7.79 -8.29
CA ALA A 295 25.40 -7.44 -7.41
C ALA A 295 25.36 -8.35 -6.16
N VAL A 296 24.75 -7.85 -5.07
CA VAL A 296 24.51 -8.61 -3.85
C VAL A 296 23.05 -8.47 -3.41
N PHE A 297 22.40 -9.59 -3.13
CA PHE A 297 20.95 -9.64 -2.83
C PHE A 297 20.64 -10.22 -1.45
N ASP A 298 21.65 -10.72 -0.73
CA ASP A 298 21.52 -11.21 0.63
C ASP A 298 22.18 -10.21 1.58
N ALA A 299 21.42 -9.72 2.57
CA ALA A 299 21.88 -8.68 3.49
C ALA A 299 23.06 -9.16 4.37
N GLU A 300 23.09 -10.41 4.81
CA GLU A 300 24.22 -10.94 5.59
C GLU A 300 25.48 -11.08 4.72
N ALA A 301 25.33 -11.45 3.45
CA ALA A 301 26.44 -11.48 2.49
C ALA A 301 26.97 -10.09 2.16
N ALA A 302 26.10 -9.08 2.05
CA ALA A 302 26.45 -7.69 1.77
C ALA A 302 27.31 -7.04 2.88
N MET A 303 27.25 -7.57 4.10
CA MET A 303 28.08 -7.14 5.24
C MET A 303 29.48 -7.79 5.28
N ARG A 304 29.75 -8.80 4.45
CA ARG A 304 31.02 -9.54 4.50
C ARG A 304 32.14 -8.77 3.80
N PRO A 305 33.40 -8.91 4.24
CA PRO A 305 34.55 -8.35 3.53
C PRO A 305 34.58 -8.83 2.07
N GLY A 306 34.78 -7.89 1.13
CA GLY A 306 34.83 -8.18 -0.30
C GLY A 306 33.47 -8.25 -1.01
N ALA A 307 32.35 -8.03 -0.31
CA ALA A 307 31.07 -7.85 -0.96
C ALA A 307 31.08 -6.62 -1.90
N PRO A 308 30.35 -6.65 -3.03
CA PRO A 308 30.17 -5.47 -3.87
C PRO A 308 29.59 -4.31 -3.06
N VAL A 309 30.26 -3.16 -3.07
CA VAL A 309 29.78 -1.93 -2.40
C VAL A 309 28.91 -1.14 -3.38
N LEU A 310 27.67 -0.84 -2.98
CA LEU A 310 26.67 -0.23 -3.86
C LEU A 310 26.85 1.29 -4.05
N HIS A 311 27.35 1.96 -3.02
CA HIS A 311 27.47 3.41 -2.97
C HIS A 311 28.94 3.81 -2.94
N ASP A 312 29.42 4.49 -3.98
CA ASP A 312 30.85 4.80 -4.15
C ASP A 312 31.41 5.73 -3.05
N TYR A 313 30.54 6.44 -2.33
CA TYR A 313 30.92 7.28 -1.20
C TYR A 313 31.00 6.52 0.13
N ALA A 314 30.52 5.28 0.19
CA ALA A 314 30.48 4.46 1.40
C ALA A 314 31.63 3.45 1.43
N ALA A 315 32.11 3.13 2.64
CA ALA A 315 33.16 2.13 2.82
C ALA A 315 32.63 0.69 2.75
N ASP A 316 31.36 0.50 3.06
CA ASP A 316 30.66 -0.78 3.11
C ASP A 316 29.17 -0.59 2.77
N ASN A 317 28.38 -1.67 2.90
CA ASN A 317 26.95 -1.65 2.65
C ASN A 317 26.11 -1.37 3.91
N LEU A 318 26.69 -0.85 4.99
CA LEU A 318 25.92 -0.56 6.21
C LEU A 318 25.14 0.75 6.04
N VAL A 319 23.81 0.67 6.04
CA VAL A 319 22.96 1.88 6.10
C VAL A 319 22.97 2.42 7.52
N PHE A 320 22.74 1.53 8.49
CA PHE A 320 22.54 1.92 9.88
C PHE A 320 22.75 0.72 10.83
N HIS A 321 23.37 0.96 11.99
CA HIS A 321 23.44 0.01 13.11
C HIS A 321 23.07 0.73 14.40
N VAL A 322 22.12 0.17 15.16
CA VAL A 322 21.82 0.62 16.51
C VAL A 322 21.95 -0.53 17.52
N PRO A 323 22.87 -0.42 18.48
CA PRO A 323 22.93 -1.33 19.62
C PRO A 323 22.08 -0.84 20.79
N ILE A 324 21.41 -1.75 21.50
CA ILE A 324 20.86 -1.53 22.85
C ILE A 324 21.52 -2.52 23.81
N ARG A 325 21.94 -2.02 24.97
CA ARG A 325 22.59 -2.79 26.04
C ARG A 325 22.00 -2.38 27.38
N VAL A 326 21.42 -3.34 28.09
CA VAL A 326 20.83 -3.18 29.43
C VAL A 326 21.24 -4.37 30.28
N GLY A 327 21.69 -4.12 31.50
CA GLY A 327 22.09 -5.17 32.44
C GLY A 327 23.31 -5.98 31.96
N ASP A 328 23.40 -7.22 32.45
CA ASP A 328 24.42 -8.21 32.11
C ASP A 328 23.73 -9.44 31.51
N VAL A 329 23.78 -9.54 30.17
CA VAL A 329 23.07 -10.60 29.43
C VAL A 329 23.69 -11.98 29.69
N ASP A 330 25.00 -12.06 29.91
CA ASP A 330 25.70 -13.33 30.15
C ASP A 330 25.33 -13.88 31.53
N ALA A 331 25.31 -13.02 32.55
CA ALA A 331 24.81 -13.38 33.88
C ALA A 331 23.33 -13.82 33.83
N GLY A 332 22.49 -13.09 33.09
CA GLY A 332 21.08 -13.43 32.92
C GLY A 332 20.86 -14.77 32.22
N PHE A 333 21.68 -15.12 31.24
CA PHE A 333 21.62 -16.45 30.61
C PHE A 333 22.17 -17.55 31.51
N ALA A 334 23.22 -17.29 32.29
CA ALA A 334 23.78 -18.26 33.23
C ALA A 334 22.78 -18.65 34.32
N GLU A 335 21.85 -17.76 34.67
CA GLU A 335 20.80 -18.05 35.65
C GLU A 335 19.52 -18.64 35.02
N ALA A 336 19.38 -18.68 33.70
CA ALA A 336 18.17 -19.19 33.05
C ALA A 336 18.00 -20.72 33.26
N ASP A 337 16.77 -21.16 33.53
CA ASP A 337 16.43 -22.58 33.59
C ASP A 337 16.09 -23.14 32.20
N LEU A 338 15.64 -22.27 31.29
CA LEU A 338 15.35 -22.56 29.90
C LEU A 338 15.94 -21.45 29.03
N ILE A 339 16.64 -21.84 27.97
CA ILE A 339 17.03 -20.93 26.89
C ILE A 339 16.35 -21.40 25.61
N VAL A 340 15.62 -20.50 24.96
CA VAL A 340 15.07 -20.69 23.62
C VAL A 340 15.91 -19.87 22.66
N GLU A 341 16.41 -20.50 21.60
CA GLU A 341 17.20 -19.86 20.54
C GLU A 341 16.63 -20.27 19.19
N GLU A 342 16.22 -19.28 18.39
CA GLU A 342 15.57 -19.50 17.10
C GLU A 342 16.02 -18.44 16.08
N THR A 343 15.83 -18.73 14.79
CA THR A 343 15.97 -17.75 13.70
C THR A 343 14.63 -17.54 13.02
N TYR A 344 14.21 -16.28 12.92
CA TYR A 344 12.96 -15.86 12.30
C TYR A 344 13.24 -15.08 11.02
N GLU A 345 12.42 -15.30 10.00
CA GLU A 345 12.50 -14.57 8.74
C GLU A 345 11.13 -13.97 8.40
N THR A 346 11.14 -12.71 7.97
CA THR A 346 9.97 -12.06 7.37
C THR A 346 10.32 -11.64 5.96
N GLN A 347 9.41 -11.85 5.02
CA GLN A 347 9.59 -11.55 3.61
C GLN A 347 9.43 -10.06 3.27
N ALA A 348 9.88 -9.68 2.08
CA ALA A 348 9.52 -8.40 1.48
C ALA A 348 8.03 -8.38 1.12
N ILE A 349 7.34 -7.29 1.43
CA ILE A 349 5.89 -7.16 1.19
C ILE A 349 5.60 -5.87 0.42
N GLU A 350 4.82 -6.01 -0.65
CA GLU A 350 4.22 -4.91 -1.42
C GLU A 350 2.97 -4.35 -0.72
N HIS A 351 2.85 -3.02 -0.67
CA HIS A 351 1.73 -2.31 -0.06
C HIS A 351 0.40 -2.64 -0.74
N ALA A 352 0.43 -2.75 -2.08
CA ALA A 352 -0.69 -3.11 -2.91
C ALA A 352 -1.94 -2.23 -2.65
N TYR A 353 -1.74 -0.92 -2.41
CA TYR A 353 -2.86 0.03 -2.45
C TYR A 353 -3.45 0.08 -3.86
N LEU A 354 -4.74 0.40 -3.96
CA LEU A 354 -5.44 0.27 -5.23
C LEU A 354 -5.19 1.43 -6.19
N GLU A 355 -4.95 2.63 -5.68
CA GLU A 355 -4.50 3.76 -6.50
C GLU A 355 -2.98 3.65 -6.71
N PRO A 356 -2.49 3.41 -7.95
CA PRO A 356 -1.06 3.52 -8.23
C PRO A 356 -0.50 4.91 -7.89
N GLU A 357 0.81 5.07 -7.98
CA GLU A 357 1.45 6.38 -7.88
C GLU A 357 0.96 7.27 -9.03
N ALA A 358 0.58 8.50 -8.71
CA ALA A 358 0.09 9.45 -9.70
C ALA A 358 0.36 10.88 -9.25
N GLY A 359 0.62 11.78 -10.18
CA GLY A 359 0.73 13.20 -9.88
C GLY A 359 0.57 14.10 -11.08
N LEU A 360 0.41 15.39 -10.80
CA LEU A 360 0.35 16.48 -11.77
C LEU A 360 1.27 17.61 -11.31
N ALA A 361 2.28 17.96 -12.10
CA ALA A 361 3.10 19.15 -11.89
C ALA A 361 2.75 20.25 -12.89
N TYR A 362 2.82 21.51 -12.50
CA TYR A 362 2.66 22.65 -13.40
C TYR A 362 3.33 23.91 -12.83
N MET A 363 3.55 24.90 -13.68
CA MET A 363 4.05 26.22 -13.30
C MET A 363 2.88 27.18 -13.03
N GLU A 364 2.89 27.85 -11.88
CA GLU A 364 2.00 28.98 -11.60
C GLU A 364 2.50 30.23 -12.35
N ALA A 365 1.62 31.23 -12.52
CA ALA A 365 1.95 32.46 -13.26
C ALA A 365 3.10 33.28 -12.63
N ASP A 366 3.30 33.16 -11.32
CA ASP A 366 4.42 33.80 -10.64
C ASP A 366 5.74 33.04 -10.86
N GLY A 367 5.70 31.83 -11.43
CA GLY A 367 6.81 30.89 -11.65
C GLY A 367 7.04 29.90 -10.50
N THR A 368 6.09 29.76 -9.57
CA THR A 368 6.11 28.70 -8.54
C THR A 368 5.81 27.35 -9.17
N VAL A 369 6.60 26.33 -8.81
CA VAL A 369 6.34 24.93 -9.23
C VAL A 369 5.29 24.34 -8.29
N CYS A 370 4.13 23.94 -8.83
CA CYS A 370 3.06 23.29 -8.08
C CYS A 370 2.98 21.80 -8.44
N ILE A 371 2.88 20.94 -7.44
CA ILE A 371 2.84 19.48 -7.60
C ILE A 371 1.70 18.92 -6.75
N HIS A 372 0.74 18.28 -7.41
CA HIS A 372 -0.29 17.47 -6.77
C HIS A 372 0.17 16.02 -6.75
N SER A 373 0.19 15.41 -5.56
CA SER A 373 0.60 14.02 -5.36
C SER A 373 -0.09 13.44 -4.12
N PRO A 374 -0.43 12.14 -4.09
CA PRO A 374 -0.94 11.44 -2.91
C PRO A 374 0.19 11.12 -1.91
N SER A 375 1.20 12.00 -1.81
CA SER A 375 2.34 11.87 -0.90
C SER A 375 1.88 11.97 0.55
N GLN A 376 2.38 11.07 1.39
CA GLN A 376 2.16 11.07 2.83
C GLN A 376 3.11 12.02 3.57
N ASN A 377 4.07 12.65 2.86
CA ASN A 377 5.10 13.50 3.44
C ASN A 377 5.41 14.75 2.60
N ILE A 378 4.37 15.52 2.25
CA ILE A 378 4.47 16.67 1.35
C ILE A 378 5.44 17.77 1.82
N THR A 379 5.59 17.97 3.13
CA THR A 379 6.49 18.99 3.69
C THR A 379 7.95 18.59 3.47
N HIS A 380 8.30 17.33 3.74
CA HIS A 380 9.65 16.82 3.48
C HIS A 380 9.99 16.85 1.99
N HIS A 381 9.06 16.38 1.13
CA HIS A 381 9.24 16.42 -0.32
C HIS A 381 9.47 17.83 -0.83
N ARG A 382 8.74 18.83 -0.30
CA ARG A 382 8.94 20.24 -0.64
C ARG A 382 10.35 20.73 -0.31
N HIS A 383 10.92 20.33 0.83
CA HIS A 383 12.29 20.68 1.20
C HIS A 383 13.33 19.98 0.31
N MET A 384 13.12 18.71 -0.04
CA MET A 384 14.01 17.99 -0.94
C MET A 384 13.99 18.59 -2.35
N LEU A 385 12.79 18.87 -2.88
CA LEU A 385 12.64 19.51 -4.18
C LEU A 385 13.27 20.90 -4.23
N SER A 386 13.31 21.64 -3.12
CA SER A 386 14.00 22.94 -3.05
C SER A 386 15.49 22.81 -3.38
N ARG A 387 16.14 21.77 -2.86
CA ARG A 387 17.55 21.48 -3.14
C ARG A 387 17.74 20.96 -4.57
N ILE A 388 16.92 19.99 -4.98
CA ILE A 388 17.01 19.33 -6.30
C ILE A 388 16.75 20.32 -7.44
N LEU A 389 15.71 21.14 -7.32
CA LEU A 389 15.29 22.11 -8.34
C LEU A 389 16.07 23.44 -8.24
N ALA A 390 16.97 23.60 -7.26
CA ALA A 390 17.69 24.85 -6.99
C ALA A 390 16.77 26.07 -6.85
N LEU A 391 15.60 25.89 -6.23
CA LEU A 391 14.61 26.92 -6.00
C LEU A 391 14.42 27.14 -4.50
N PRO A 392 14.19 28.38 -4.03
CA PRO A 392 13.86 28.59 -2.62
C PRO A 392 12.52 27.92 -2.28
N VAL A 393 12.36 27.43 -1.05
CA VAL A 393 11.20 26.62 -0.60
C VAL A 393 9.85 27.30 -0.89
N ASN A 394 9.77 28.63 -0.86
CA ASN A 394 8.56 29.40 -1.16
C ASN A 394 8.16 29.38 -2.64
N ARG A 395 9.03 28.89 -3.54
CA ARG A 395 8.80 28.71 -4.98
C ARG A 395 8.41 27.29 -5.37
N ILE A 396 8.15 26.45 -4.37
CA ILE A 396 7.68 25.08 -4.54
C ILE A 396 6.44 24.89 -3.68
N ARG A 397 5.37 24.36 -4.29
CA ARG A 397 4.11 24.04 -3.64
C ARG A 397 3.79 22.56 -3.83
N MET A 398 3.82 21.81 -2.74
CA MET A 398 3.31 20.44 -2.70
C MET A 398 1.86 20.46 -2.19
N VAL A 399 0.94 19.86 -2.95
CA VAL A 399 -0.47 19.69 -2.58
C VAL A 399 -0.75 18.20 -2.43
N MET A 400 -1.17 17.78 -1.25
CA MET A 400 -1.60 16.40 -1.03
C MET A 400 -2.95 16.20 -1.73
N SER A 401 -2.96 15.42 -2.81
CA SER A 401 -4.21 14.96 -3.41
C SER A 401 -4.89 13.97 -2.46
N PRO A 402 -6.19 13.66 -2.64
CA PRO A 402 -6.78 12.50 -2.00
C PRO A 402 -5.92 11.25 -2.21
N VAL A 403 -5.73 10.46 -1.15
CA VAL A 403 -4.82 9.31 -1.13
C VAL A 403 -5.63 8.03 -1.20
N GLY A 404 -5.55 7.30 -2.30
CA GLY A 404 -6.23 6.02 -2.55
C GLY A 404 -5.60 4.81 -1.85
N GLY A 405 -4.98 5.04 -0.68
CA GLY A 405 -4.18 4.09 0.08
C GLY A 405 -2.69 4.38 -0.08
N GLY A 406 -1.96 4.35 1.04
CA GLY A 406 -0.50 4.56 1.06
C GLY A 406 0.20 3.50 1.92
N PHE A 407 -0.33 3.22 3.11
CA PHE A 407 0.21 2.19 4.02
C PHE A 407 1.72 2.32 4.33
N GLY A 408 2.30 3.50 4.08
CA GLY A 408 3.75 3.79 4.16
C GLY A 408 4.43 3.93 2.79
N GLY A 409 3.92 3.29 1.74
CA GLY A 409 4.58 3.24 0.42
C GLY A 409 4.52 4.55 -0.39
N LYS A 410 3.71 5.51 0.04
CA LYS A 410 3.65 6.87 -0.55
C LYS A 410 4.39 7.91 0.30
N GLU A 411 5.31 7.47 1.16
CA GLU A 411 6.16 8.36 1.97
C GLU A 411 7.40 8.85 1.20
N ASP A 412 7.94 8.04 0.29
CA ASP A 412 9.12 8.35 -0.52
C ASP A 412 8.79 9.15 -1.79
N MET A 413 9.78 9.87 -2.33
CA MET A 413 9.63 10.79 -3.46
C MET A 413 10.07 10.16 -4.78
N HIS A 414 9.29 9.22 -5.33
CA HIS A 414 9.70 8.41 -6.48
C HIS A 414 9.55 9.05 -7.87
N TYR A 415 8.76 10.12 -8.02
CA TYR A 415 8.46 10.68 -9.36
C TYR A 415 8.24 12.18 -9.41
N GLN A 416 8.07 12.81 -8.26
CA GLN A 416 7.73 14.22 -8.14
C GLN A 416 8.84 15.11 -8.71
N GLY A 417 10.11 14.73 -8.52
CA GLY A 417 11.28 15.48 -8.99
C GLY A 417 11.35 15.61 -10.51
N PHE A 418 11.37 14.48 -11.24
CA PHE A 418 11.47 14.53 -12.70
C PHE A 418 10.17 15.03 -13.37
N MET A 419 9.01 14.85 -12.74
CA MET A 419 7.75 15.45 -13.18
C MET A 419 7.79 16.99 -13.06
N ALA A 420 8.35 17.50 -11.96
CA ALA A 420 8.57 18.93 -11.76
C ALA A 420 9.56 19.51 -12.79
N LEU A 421 10.67 18.82 -13.05
CA LEU A 421 11.65 19.23 -14.07
C LEU A 421 11.01 19.28 -15.47
N ALA A 422 10.19 18.29 -15.83
CA ALA A 422 9.49 18.31 -17.11
C ALA A 422 8.55 19.52 -17.23
N ALA A 423 7.79 19.84 -16.16
CA ALA A 423 6.91 21.01 -16.15
C ALA A 423 7.69 22.34 -16.22
N MET A 424 8.85 22.43 -15.55
CA MET A 424 9.74 23.59 -15.64
C MET A 424 10.34 23.76 -17.04
N LYS A 425 10.71 22.66 -17.69
CA LYS A 425 11.35 22.66 -19.02
C LYS A 425 10.38 23.04 -20.14
N THR A 426 9.13 22.61 -20.06
CA THR A 426 8.11 22.86 -21.10
C THR A 426 7.22 24.06 -20.81
N GLY A 427 7.08 24.44 -19.53
CA GLY A 427 6.05 25.39 -19.09
C GLY A 427 4.63 24.81 -19.16
N MET A 428 4.47 23.54 -19.52
CA MET A 428 3.17 22.86 -19.63
C MET A 428 2.90 22.00 -18.40
N PRO A 429 1.62 21.77 -18.02
CA PRO A 429 1.29 20.81 -16.99
C PRO A 429 1.73 19.39 -17.40
N VAL A 430 2.32 18.62 -16.49
CA VAL A 430 2.78 17.25 -16.74
C VAL A 430 2.16 16.29 -15.75
N ARG A 431 1.44 15.29 -16.26
CA ARG A 431 0.84 14.20 -15.47
C ARG A 431 1.62 12.92 -15.66
N TYR A 432 1.87 12.23 -14.56
CA TYR A 432 2.37 10.85 -14.57
C TYR A 432 1.45 9.98 -13.73
N VAL A 433 1.05 8.83 -14.28
CA VAL A 433 0.29 7.79 -13.59
C VAL A 433 1.01 6.49 -13.84
N PHE A 434 1.42 5.81 -12.78
CA PHE A 434 2.09 4.52 -12.88
C PHE A 434 1.09 3.47 -13.33
N THR A 435 1.55 2.51 -14.14
CA THR A 435 0.86 1.22 -14.23
C THR A 435 1.03 0.45 -12.91
N ARG A 436 0.26 -0.63 -12.73
CA ARG A 436 0.42 -1.51 -11.57
C ARG A 436 1.81 -2.15 -11.53
N GLU A 437 2.34 -2.52 -12.69
CA GLU A 437 3.67 -3.11 -12.84
C GLU A 437 4.75 -2.10 -12.43
N GLU A 438 4.64 -0.84 -12.86
CA GLU A 438 5.55 0.22 -12.42
C GLU A 438 5.47 0.44 -10.91
N SER A 439 4.27 0.42 -10.34
CA SER A 439 4.05 0.53 -8.89
C SER A 439 4.80 -0.57 -8.13
N ILE A 440 4.66 -1.83 -8.57
CA ILE A 440 5.34 -2.98 -7.92
C ILE A 440 6.86 -2.91 -8.14
N LEU A 441 7.33 -2.52 -9.32
CA LEU A 441 8.76 -2.50 -9.64
C LEU A 441 9.52 -1.38 -8.92
N ALA A 442 8.92 -0.19 -8.82
CA ALA A 442 9.65 1.02 -8.45
C ALA A 442 9.35 1.56 -7.05
N SER A 443 8.19 1.26 -6.47
CA SER A 443 7.87 1.70 -5.11
C SER A 443 8.63 0.89 -4.06
N ALA A 444 8.85 1.50 -2.89
CA ALA A 444 9.51 0.84 -1.79
C ALA A 444 8.73 -0.39 -1.28
N LYS A 445 9.42 -1.38 -0.72
CA LYS A 445 8.82 -2.58 -0.09
C LYS A 445 8.95 -2.54 1.43
N ARG A 446 8.24 -3.41 2.15
CA ARG A 446 8.62 -3.70 3.54
C ARG A 446 9.99 -4.40 3.55
N HIS A 447 10.87 -3.95 4.45
CA HIS A 447 12.12 -4.62 4.77
C HIS A 447 11.92 -6.08 5.18
N PRO A 448 12.49 -7.06 4.46
CA PRO A 448 12.65 -8.40 4.98
C PRO A 448 13.71 -8.38 6.09
N PHE A 449 13.44 -9.13 7.17
CA PHE A 449 14.32 -9.25 8.33
C PHE A 449 14.75 -10.71 8.45
N ARG A 450 16.02 -10.92 8.81
CA ARG A 450 16.52 -12.15 9.41
C ARG A 450 16.89 -11.85 10.85
N THR A 451 16.18 -12.46 11.80
CA THR A 451 16.31 -12.19 13.23
C THR A 451 16.76 -13.45 13.94
N ARG A 452 17.99 -13.44 14.48
CA ARG A 452 18.46 -14.47 15.41
C ARG A 452 18.14 -14.01 16.82
N TYR A 453 17.42 -14.82 17.58
CA TYR A 453 16.89 -14.40 18.87
C TYR A 453 17.06 -15.48 19.93
N ARG A 454 17.58 -15.07 21.08
CA ARG A 454 17.76 -15.91 22.26
C ARG A 454 17.05 -15.30 23.47
N MET A 455 16.22 -16.10 24.13
CA MET A 455 15.47 -15.71 25.34
C MET A 455 15.73 -16.70 26.46
N GLY A 456 16.22 -16.20 27.59
CA GLY A 456 16.45 -16.96 28.82
C GLY A 456 15.29 -16.75 29.80
N LEU A 457 14.72 -17.84 30.30
CA LEU A 457 13.60 -17.84 31.24
C LEU A 457 13.89 -18.74 32.45
N LYS A 458 13.28 -18.41 33.58
CA LYS A 458 13.19 -19.28 34.77
C LYS A 458 12.05 -20.29 34.62
N ARG A 459 12.03 -21.33 35.46
CA ARG A 459 10.95 -22.34 35.48
C ARG A 459 9.57 -21.74 35.71
N ASP A 460 9.49 -20.62 36.43
CA ASP A 460 8.24 -19.89 36.67
C ASP A 460 7.78 -19.05 35.46
N GLY A 461 8.54 -19.02 34.36
CA GLY A 461 8.20 -18.26 33.15
C GLY A 461 8.73 -16.84 33.13
N ARG A 462 9.43 -16.37 34.17
CA ARG A 462 10.05 -15.03 34.19
C ARG A 462 11.24 -14.97 33.22
N ILE A 463 11.25 -13.95 32.35
CA ILE A 463 12.34 -13.67 31.41
C ILE A 463 13.47 -12.98 32.18
N VAL A 464 14.68 -13.53 32.06
CA VAL A 464 15.89 -13.04 32.75
C VAL A 464 16.92 -12.44 31.80
N ALA A 465 16.93 -12.85 30.53
CA ALA A 465 17.80 -12.27 29.52
C ALA A 465 17.22 -12.39 28.12
N THR A 466 17.50 -11.40 27.27
CA THR A 466 17.28 -11.52 25.82
C THR A 466 18.47 -11.00 25.03
N GLU A 467 18.77 -11.69 23.93
CA GLU A 467 19.73 -11.27 22.92
C GLU A 467 19.10 -11.37 21.53
N MET A 468 19.00 -10.25 20.81
CA MET A 468 18.40 -10.19 19.49
C MET A 468 19.34 -9.55 18.47
N HIS A 469 19.65 -10.27 17.40
CA HIS A 469 20.42 -9.80 16.26
C HIS A 469 19.52 -9.75 15.02
N MET A 470 19.15 -8.54 14.59
CA MET A 470 18.28 -8.28 13.45
C MET A 470 19.08 -7.71 12.29
N VAL A 471 19.05 -8.39 11.15
CA VAL A 471 19.58 -7.89 9.89
C VAL A 471 18.43 -7.65 8.94
N ALA A 472 18.30 -6.43 8.44
CA ALA A 472 17.28 -6.03 7.49
C ALA A 472 17.90 -5.68 6.15
N ASP A 473 17.26 -6.15 5.09
CA ASP A 473 17.56 -5.71 3.74
C ASP A 473 16.89 -4.35 3.47
N GLY A 474 17.71 -3.31 3.31
CA GLY A 474 17.29 -1.96 2.96
C GLY A 474 17.05 -1.77 1.46
N GLY A 475 17.45 -2.73 0.62
CA GLY A 475 17.51 -2.57 -0.84
C GLY A 475 18.55 -1.53 -1.26
N ALA A 476 18.40 -1.02 -2.48
CA ALA A 476 19.44 -0.21 -3.12
C ALA A 476 19.67 1.18 -2.51
N TYR A 477 18.71 1.70 -1.75
CA TYR A 477 18.72 3.06 -1.21
C TYR A 477 18.20 3.09 0.21
N GLY A 478 18.64 4.08 1.00
CA GLY A 478 18.42 4.11 2.43
C GLY A 478 16.95 4.29 2.81
N CYS A 479 16.18 5.05 2.02
CA CYS A 479 14.76 5.34 2.23
C CYS A 479 14.44 5.56 3.72
N SER A 480 13.65 4.65 4.32
CA SER A 480 13.27 4.68 5.73
C SER A 480 14.00 3.66 6.61
N THR A 481 15.05 3.01 6.09
CA THR A 481 15.78 1.91 6.76
C THR A 481 16.28 2.30 8.15
N GLU A 482 16.90 3.47 8.30
CA GLU A 482 17.33 3.95 9.62
C GLU A 482 16.16 4.00 10.61
N GLY A 483 15.04 4.62 10.21
CA GLY A 483 13.85 4.71 11.05
C GLY A 483 13.29 3.34 11.41
N VAL A 484 13.22 2.42 10.44
CA VAL A 484 12.69 1.05 10.64
C VAL A 484 13.56 0.30 11.65
N MET A 485 14.88 0.35 11.52
CA MET A 485 15.80 -0.33 12.45
C MET A 485 15.79 0.29 13.84
N ARG A 486 15.71 1.62 13.96
CA ARG A 486 15.51 2.29 15.25
C ARG A 486 14.22 1.82 15.91
N LYS A 487 13.12 1.75 15.16
CA LYS A 487 11.81 1.36 15.72
C LYS A 487 11.77 -0.13 16.11
N GLY A 488 12.34 -1.00 15.28
CA GLY A 488 12.52 -2.42 15.60
C GLY A 488 13.32 -2.61 16.89
N ALA A 489 14.45 -1.90 17.06
CA ALA A 489 15.24 -1.98 18.29
C ALA A 489 14.46 -1.48 19.54
N ILE A 490 13.72 -0.38 19.40
CA ILE A 490 12.88 0.17 20.49
C ILE A 490 11.79 -0.81 20.94
N LEU A 491 11.31 -1.70 20.06
CA LEU A 491 10.19 -2.60 20.34
C LEU A 491 10.61 -4.08 20.49
N ALA A 492 11.88 -4.40 20.22
CA ALA A 492 12.39 -5.77 20.19
C ALA A 492 12.24 -6.57 21.50
N ALA A 493 12.32 -5.91 22.65
CA ALA A 493 12.11 -6.57 23.95
C ALA A 493 10.62 -6.87 24.25
N GLY A 494 9.71 -6.48 23.36
CA GLY A 494 8.27 -6.50 23.60
C GLY A 494 7.87 -5.56 24.75
N PRO A 495 6.59 -5.58 25.16
CA PRO A 495 6.11 -4.81 26.30
C PRO A 495 6.40 -5.52 27.64
N TYR A 496 7.59 -6.14 27.76
CA TYR A 496 7.98 -6.99 28.88
C TYR A 496 9.10 -6.38 29.73
N ALA A 497 9.03 -6.56 31.05
CA ALA A 497 10.02 -6.09 32.01
C ALA A 497 11.21 -7.07 32.08
N ILE A 498 12.22 -6.84 31.23
CA ILE A 498 13.39 -7.72 31.09
C ILE A 498 14.62 -7.04 31.68
N PRO A 499 15.32 -7.64 32.66
CA PRO A 499 16.44 -6.99 33.35
C PRO A 499 17.70 -6.91 32.48
N ASN A 500 17.94 -7.90 31.61
CA ASN A 500 19.14 -7.98 30.79
C ASN A 500 18.77 -8.07 29.30
N VAL A 501 19.15 -7.08 28.51
CA VAL A 501 18.77 -6.94 27.10
C VAL A 501 19.97 -6.56 26.26
N LYS A 502 20.22 -7.34 25.21
CA LYS A 502 21.20 -7.04 24.16
C LYS A 502 20.49 -7.08 22.81
N ILE A 503 20.47 -5.95 22.10
CA ILE A 503 19.86 -5.88 20.76
C ILE A 503 20.86 -5.26 19.79
N ASP A 504 21.04 -5.86 18.62
CA ASP A 504 21.74 -5.29 17.49
C ASP A 504 20.77 -5.24 16.30
N ALA A 505 20.42 -4.03 15.86
CA ALA A 505 19.53 -3.82 14.73
C ALA A 505 20.31 -3.16 13.59
N ILE A 506 20.43 -3.88 12.47
CA ILE A 506 21.34 -3.58 11.37
C ILE A 506 20.55 -3.48 10.05
N GLY A 507 20.63 -2.35 9.37
CA GLY A 507 20.07 -2.15 8.03
C GLY A 507 21.19 -2.12 6.99
N VAL A 508 21.02 -2.86 5.89
CA VAL A 508 22.09 -3.11 4.91
C VAL A 508 21.62 -2.79 3.49
N TYR A 509 22.46 -2.15 2.69
CA TYR A 509 22.25 -1.94 1.27
C TYR A 509 22.38 -3.27 0.50
N THR A 510 21.46 -3.52 -0.43
CA THR A 510 21.51 -4.64 -1.39
C THR A 510 21.00 -4.18 -2.75
N ASN A 511 21.14 -4.97 -3.81
CA ASN A 511 20.60 -4.64 -5.13
C ASN A 511 19.12 -5.03 -5.32
N ASN A 512 18.42 -5.38 -4.24
CA ASN A 512 16.97 -5.55 -4.25
C ASN A 512 16.27 -4.19 -4.37
N THR A 513 14.99 -4.21 -4.76
CA THR A 513 14.13 -3.01 -4.74
C THR A 513 14.22 -2.33 -3.35
N PRO A 514 14.38 -0.99 -3.29
CA PRO A 514 14.48 -0.27 -2.02
C PRO A 514 13.37 -0.64 -1.04
N SER A 515 13.74 -0.77 0.23
CA SER A 515 12.79 -0.99 1.31
C SER A 515 12.52 0.30 2.06
N GLY A 516 11.25 0.55 2.35
CA GLY A 516 10.75 1.79 2.92
C GLY A 516 9.68 1.55 3.96
N ALA A 517 8.93 2.60 4.27
CA ALA A 517 7.94 2.52 5.33
C ALA A 517 6.79 1.57 4.98
N MET A 518 6.41 0.68 5.89
CA MET A 518 5.15 -0.06 5.83
C MET A 518 4.49 -0.09 7.21
N ARG A 519 3.15 0.00 7.24
CA ARG A 519 2.33 -0.04 8.47
C ARG A 519 2.80 -1.13 9.45
N SER A 520 3.01 -0.77 10.73
CA SER A 520 3.81 -1.56 11.69
C SER A 520 5.31 -1.49 11.38
N PHE A 521 5.81 -0.26 11.39
CA PHE A 521 7.13 0.17 10.96
C PHE A 521 8.23 -0.41 11.86
N GLY A 522 8.89 -1.49 11.43
CA GLY A 522 9.90 -2.25 12.19
C GLY A 522 9.35 -3.14 13.31
N ALA A 523 8.22 -2.74 13.91
CA ALA A 523 7.58 -3.44 15.02
C ALA A 523 7.17 -4.88 14.68
N LEU A 524 6.49 -5.08 13.53
CA LEU A 524 6.01 -6.40 13.11
C LEU A 524 7.15 -7.43 13.07
N GLN A 525 8.29 -7.06 12.51
CA GLN A 525 9.40 -7.98 12.31
C GLN A 525 10.04 -8.39 13.64
N SER A 526 10.23 -7.45 14.56
CA SER A 526 10.79 -7.74 15.88
C SER A 526 9.81 -8.48 16.78
N GLU A 527 8.54 -8.05 16.80
CA GLU A 527 7.49 -8.65 17.64
C GLU A 527 7.10 -10.05 17.17
N PHE A 528 7.19 -10.36 15.87
CA PHE A 528 7.05 -11.73 15.37
C PHE A 528 8.03 -12.68 16.05
N ALA A 529 9.32 -12.32 16.10
CA ALA A 529 10.34 -13.13 16.78
C ALA A 529 10.05 -13.24 18.30
N THR A 530 9.76 -12.12 18.95
CA THR A 530 9.52 -12.08 20.41
C THR A 530 8.29 -12.90 20.82
N GLU A 531 7.15 -12.69 20.17
CA GLU A 531 5.89 -13.34 20.52
C GLU A 531 5.89 -14.83 20.17
N CYS A 532 6.49 -15.23 19.04
CA CYS A 532 6.65 -16.65 18.71
C CYS A 532 7.58 -17.37 19.70
N THR A 533 8.68 -16.73 20.11
CA THR A 533 9.60 -17.31 21.11
C THR A 533 8.91 -17.52 22.45
N LEU A 534 8.06 -16.58 22.85
CA LEU A 534 7.33 -16.65 24.11
C LEU A 534 6.31 -17.80 24.12
N ASP A 535 5.63 -18.05 23.00
CA ASP A 535 4.74 -19.22 22.84
C ASP A 535 5.53 -20.55 22.86
N ILE A 536 6.71 -20.60 22.22
CA ILE A 536 7.60 -21.77 22.29
C ILE A 536 8.05 -22.02 23.73
N ALA A 537 8.44 -20.96 24.44
CA ALA A 537 8.84 -21.04 25.84
C ALA A 537 7.69 -21.51 26.73
N ALA A 538 6.47 -21.00 26.53
CA ALA A 538 5.26 -21.44 27.22
C ALA A 538 5.03 -22.94 27.03
N GLY A 539 5.16 -23.44 25.79
CA GLY A 539 5.07 -24.87 25.47
C GLY A 539 6.11 -25.71 26.20
N LYS A 540 7.38 -25.27 26.22
CA LYS A 540 8.48 -25.99 26.89
C LYS A 540 8.39 -25.98 28.42
N LEU A 541 7.83 -24.93 29.01
CA LEU A 541 7.65 -24.79 30.46
C LEU A 541 6.32 -25.36 30.96
N GLY A 542 5.40 -25.73 30.06
CA GLY A 542 4.06 -26.16 30.42
C GLY A 542 3.20 -25.01 30.97
N LEU A 543 3.47 -23.78 30.55
CA LEU A 543 2.74 -22.58 30.97
C LEU A 543 1.70 -22.17 29.94
N ASP A 544 0.64 -21.51 30.42
CA ASP A 544 -0.33 -20.87 29.55
C ASP A 544 0.28 -19.63 28.83
N PRO A 545 0.02 -19.43 27.52
CA PRO A 545 0.55 -18.28 26.76
C PRO A 545 0.10 -16.91 27.25
N PHE A 546 -1.12 -16.78 27.79
CA PHE A 546 -1.53 -15.54 28.43
C PHE A 546 -0.80 -15.35 29.76
N GLU A 547 -0.65 -16.42 30.55
CA GLU A 547 -0.01 -16.33 31.86
C GLU A 547 1.47 -15.95 31.77
N ILE A 548 2.25 -16.56 30.88
CA ILE A 548 3.65 -16.18 30.71
C ILE A 548 3.81 -14.71 30.29
N ARG A 549 2.86 -14.16 29.52
CA ARG A 549 2.82 -12.74 29.17
C ARG A 549 2.50 -11.87 30.38
N ARG A 550 1.56 -12.28 31.24
CA ARG A 550 1.21 -11.56 32.49
C ARG A 550 2.36 -11.50 33.48
N ILE A 551 3.12 -12.58 33.61
CA ILE A 551 4.30 -12.68 34.48
C ILE A 551 5.33 -11.62 34.10
N ASN A 552 5.53 -11.42 32.80
CA ASN A 552 6.57 -10.54 32.27
C ASN A 552 6.09 -9.14 31.89
N ALA A 553 4.77 -8.88 31.89
CA ALA A 553 4.19 -7.62 31.47
C ALA A 553 4.78 -6.40 32.20
N MET A 554 5.13 -5.35 31.45
CA MET A 554 5.38 -4.04 32.05
C MET A 554 4.13 -3.53 32.78
N ARG A 555 4.34 -2.72 33.83
CA ARG A 555 3.30 -2.10 34.67
C ARG A 555 3.55 -0.61 34.82
N ASP A 556 2.60 0.12 35.41
CA ASP A 556 2.78 1.54 35.72
C ASP A 556 4.07 1.78 36.51
N GLY A 557 4.83 2.79 36.10
CA GLY A 557 6.14 3.10 36.66
C GLY A 557 7.30 2.25 36.12
N ALA A 558 7.04 1.24 35.27
CA ALA A 558 8.09 0.49 34.58
C ALA A 558 8.97 1.41 33.73
N THR A 559 10.20 0.98 33.52
CA THR A 559 11.16 1.63 32.64
C THR A 559 11.48 0.69 31.49
N THR A 560 11.32 1.15 30.24
CA THR A 560 11.65 0.36 29.05
C THR A 560 13.16 0.11 28.97
N HIS A 561 13.59 -0.85 28.15
CA HIS A 561 15.01 -1.07 27.83
C HIS A 561 15.67 0.15 27.16
N THR A 562 14.88 1.10 26.66
CA THR A 562 15.33 2.40 26.12
C THR A 562 15.24 3.54 27.15
N LYS A 563 15.06 3.23 28.43
CA LYS A 563 15.01 4.15 29.58
C LYS A 563 13.78 5.09 29.63
N GLN A 564 12.73 4.80 28.87
CA GLN A 564 11.47 5.54 28.99
C GLN A 564 10.72 5.08 30.23
N LYS A 565 10.39 6.02 31.14
CA LYS A 565 9.50 5.73 32.27
C LYS A 565 8.05 5.80 31.83
N LEU A 566 7.29 4.73 32.07
CA LEU A 566 5.90 4.62 31.67
C LEU A 566 4.97 5.14 32.78
N GLY A 567 4.13 6.12 32.44
CA GLY A 567 3.16 6.69 33.38
C GLY A 567 1.83 5.92 33.45
N SER A 568 1.45 5.26 32.36
CA SER A 568 0.26 4.42 32.27
C SER A 568 0.51 3.27 31.30
N VAL A 569 0.19 2.05 31.71
CA VAL A 569 0.37 0.82 30.94
C VAL A 569 -0.92 0.01 30.91
N SER A 570 -1.50 -0.15 29.71
CA SER A 570 -2.77 -0.87 29.52
C SER A 570 -2.60 -2.34 29.13
N LEU A 571 -1.38 -2.88 29.08
CA LEU A 571 -1.13 -4.24 28.58
C LEU A 571 -1.98 -5.30 29.29
N MET A 572 -2.09 -5.24 30.62
CA MET A 572 -2.91 -6.19 31.38
C MET A 572 -4.38 -6.14 30.99
N GLN A 573 -4.94 -4.93 30.84
CA GLN A 573 -6.33 -4.73 30.39
C GLN A 573 -6.54 -5.26 28.97
N VAL A 574 -5.54 -5.09 28.09
CA VAL A 574 -5.57 -5.62 26.72
C VAL A 574 -5.52 -7.15 26.72
N LEU A 575 -4.64 -7.76 27.53
CA LEU A 575 -4.54 -9.22 27.66
C LEU A 575 -5.83 -9.82 28.20
N GLU A 576 -6.40 -9.27 29.27
CA GLU A 576 -7.68 -9.70 29.84
C GLU A 576 -8.83 -9.56 28.83
N GLY A 577 -8.88 -8.44 28.12
CA GLY A 577 -9.86 -8.21 27.06
C GLY A 577 -9.73 -9.22 25.92
N ALA A 578 -8.50 -9.50 25.47
CA ALA A 578 -8.23 -10.45 24.40
C ALA A 578 -8.52 -11.90 24.80
N GLU A 579 -8.14 -12.32 26.00
CA GLU A 579 -8.42 -13.66 26.54
C GLU A 579 -9.93 -13.90 26.61
N LYS A 580 -10.66 -12.94 27.19
CA LYS A 580 -12.12 -13.01 27.30
C LYS A 580 -12.81 -13.01 25.93
N ALA A 581 -12.40 -12.10 25.03
CA ALA A 581 -13.04 -11.95 23.73
C ALA A 581 -12.76 -13.14 22.79
N SER A 582 -11.60 -13.79 22.92
CA SER A 582 -11.28 -14.99 22.15
C SER A 582 -11.95 -16.25 22.69
N GLY A 583 -12.47 -16.23 23.93
CA GLY A 583 -12.96 -17.43 24.60
C GLY A 583 -11.83 -18.41 24.88
N TRP A 584 -10.63 -17.91 25.19
CA TRP A 584 -9.43 -18.71 25.37
C TRP A 584 -9.61 -19.79 26.45
N GLU A 585 -9.35 -21.05 26.09
CA GLU A 585 -9.24 -22.15 27.04
C GLU A 585 -7.85 -22.14 27.69
N PRO A 586 -7.76 -21.98 29.03
CA PRO A 586 -6.48 -21.93 29.74
C PRO A 586 -5.71 -23.25 29.65
N GLY A 587 -4.39 -23.16 29.49
CA GLY A 587 -3.48 -24.29 29.51
C GLY A 587 -2.28 -24.13 28.57
N ALA A 588 -1.32 -25.03 28.68
CA ALA A 588 -0.14 -24.99 27.81
C ALA A 588 -0.53 -25.17 26.32
N PRO A 589 0.21 -24.60 25.36
CA PRO A 589 -0.12 -24.63 23.93
C PRO A 589 -0.46 -26.02 23.37
N ALA A 590 0.21 -27.07 23.86
CA ALA A 590 0.05 -28.45 23.42
C ALA A 590 -1.15 -29.19 24.05
N VAL A 591 -1.92 -28.54 24.93
CA VAL A 591 -3.06 -29.13 25.66
C VAL A 591 -4.37 -29.03 24.87
N ARG A 592 -4.41 -28.25 23.79
CA ARG A 592 -5.58 -28.16 22.92
C ARG A 592 -5.66 -29.42 22.08
N GLY A 593 -6.64 -30.28 22.37
CA GLY A 593 -6.91 -31.50 21.61
C GLY A 593 -7.24 -31.24 20.13
N PRO A 594 -7.66 -32.26 19.37
CA PRO A 594 -7.96 -32.11 17.93
C PRO A 594 -9.11 -31.15 17.62
N VAL A 595 -9.90 -30.76 18.64
CA VAL A 595 -11.04 -29.85 18.52
C VAL A 595 -10.80 -28.62 19.39
N ARG A 596 -10.97 -27.45 18.79
CA ARG A 596 -10.84 -26.12 19.41
C ARG A 596 -12.22 -25.63 19.88
N GLY A 597 -12.49 -25.60 21.18
CA GLY A 597 -13.78 -25.12 21.73
C GLY A 597 -13.93 -23.61 21.74
N ASP A 598 -12.82 -22.88 21.58
CA ASP A 598 -12.76 -21.42 21.38
C ASP A 598 -13.19 -20.99 19.96
N LEU A 599 -13.39 -21.92 19.03
CA LEU A 599 -13.90 -21.62 17.69
C LEU A 599 -15.43 -21.81 17.62
N HIS A 600 -16.10 -21.05 16.76
CA HIS A 600 -17.55 -21.15 16.51
C HIS A 600 -18.48 -20.77 17.68
N GLY A 601 -17.96 -20.19 18.76
CA GLY A 601 -18.75 -19.63 19.86
C GLY A 601 -19.52 -18.34 19.48
N PRO A 602 -20.52 -17.92 20.28
CA PRO A 602 -21.23 -16.65 20.08
C PRO A 602 -20.25 -15.46 20.04
N GLY A 603 -20.30 -14.67 18.97
CA GLY A 603 -19.36 -13.55 18.76
C GLY A 603 -18.07 -13.92 18.00
N ASN A 604 -17.74 -15.21 17.91
CA ASN A 604 -16.63 -15.70 17.10
C ASN A 604 -17.11 -15.91 15.66
N ARG A 605 -16.63 -15.07 14.75
CA ARG A 605 -16.96 -15.20 13.33
C ARG A 605 -16.20 -16.39 12.74
N ALA A 606 -16.89 -17.20 11.93
CA ALA A 606 -16.25 -18.28 11.19
C ALA A 606 -15.08 -17.72 10.35
N PRO A 607 -13.99 -18.48 10.18
CA PRO A 607 -12.89 -18.07 9.30
C PRO A 607 -13.40 -17.68 7.92
N CYS A 608 -12.92 -16.55 7.39
CA CYS A 608 -13.31 -16.11 6.06
C CYS A 608 -12.57 -16.95 5.01
N SER A 609 -13.26 -17.93 4.43
CA SER A 609 -12.79 -18.67 3.26
C SER A 609 -13.10 -17.87 1.98
N LEU A 610 -12.22 -16.94 1.62
CA LEU A 610 -12.30 -16.29 0.30
C LEU A 610 -11.84 -17.28 -0.78
N GLY A 611 -12.71 -17.61 -1.73
CA GLY A 611 -12.35 -18.16 -3.04
C GLY A 611 -11.82 -19.61 -3.08
N ALA A 612 -11.62 -20.28 -1.96
CA ALA A 612 -11.24 -21.68 -1.93
C ALA A 612 -12.46 -22.55 -1.58
N ARG A 613 -13.19 -23.01 -2.60
CA ARG A 613 -13.93 -24.28 -2.49
C ARG A 613 -12.91 -25.41 -2.49
N LEU A 614 -12.05 -25.47 -1.48
CA LEU A 614 -11.44 -26.73 -1.10
C LEU A 614 -12.56 -27.50 -0.40
N GLN A 615 -13.40 -28.16 -1.20
CA GLN A 615 -14.29 -29.18 -0.69
C GLN A 615 -13.41 -30.15 0.10
N GLY A 616 -13.76 -30.39 1.35
CA GLY A 616 -13.14 -31.47 2.11
C GLY A 616 -13.30 -32.78 1.33
N PRO A 617 -12.37 -33.75 1.48
CA PRO A 617 -12.53 -35.05 0.84
C PRO A 617 -13.88 -35.67 1.25
N GLY A 618 -14.85 -35.70 0.33
CA GLY A 618 -16.16 -36.34 0.53
C GLY A 618 -17.41 -35.50 0.31
N GLU A 619 -17.33 -34.19 0.11
CA GLU A 619 -18.53 -33.37 -0.19
C GLU A 619 -18.95 -33.49 -1.67
N LYS A 620 -20.15 -34.02 -1.92
CA LYS A 620 -20.74 -34.04 -3.27
C LYS A 620 -21.24 -32.64 -3.65
N PRO A 621 -21.06 -32.20 -4.91
CA PRO A 621 -21.58 -30.91 -5.37
C PRO A 621 -23.11 -30.86 -5.24
N PRO A 622 -23.69 -29.68 -4.95
CA PRO A 622 -25.13 -29.50 -5.03
C PRO A 622 -25.58 -29.75 -6.48
N ALA A 623 -26.55 -30.64 -6.65
CA ALA A 623 -27.13 -30.96 -7.95
C ALA A 623 -27.87 -29.73 -8.50
N GLY A 624 -27.51 -29.30 -9.70
CA GLY A 624 -28.35 -28.42 -10.52
C GLY A 624 -27.69 -27.11 -10.96
N ARG A 625 -27.13 -27.14 -12.17
CA ARG A 625 -27.29 -26.07 -13.17
C ARG A 625 -26.90 -26.66 -14.53
N GLU A 626 -27.91 -27.19 -15.22
CA GLU A 626 -27.85 -27.29 -16.68
C GLU A 626 -27.81 -25.86 -17.22
N VAL A 627 -26.79 -25.58 -18.02
CA VAL A 627 -26.63 -24.31 -18.73
C VAL A 627 -27.22 -24.52 -20.13
N ALA A 628 -28.23 -23.72 -20.45
CA ALA A 628 -28.62 -23.42 -21.84
C ALA A 628 -28.03 -22.06 -22.21
#